data_AF-A0A924XMS0-F1
#
_entry.id   AF-A0A924XMS0-F1
#
_cell.length_a   1.000
_cell.length_b   1.000
_cell.length_c   1.000
_cell.angle_alpha   90.00
_cell.angle_beta   90.00
_cell.angle_gamma   90.00
#
_symmetry.space_group_name_H-M   'P 1'
#
loop_
_entity.id
_entity.type
_entity.pdbx_description
1 polymer ?
#
loop_
_entity_poly.entity_id
_entity_poly.type
_entity_poly.pdbx_seq_one_letter_code
_entity_poly.pdbx_strand_id
1 'polypeptide(L)' 'MSLEPTRTDEDAGEASLRPQTLAEFIGQKASRENLRIFIQAARGRAEAMDHVLLHGPPGL' A
#
# COMPACT_ATOMS: atom_id res chain seq x y z
N MET A 1 -13.87 12.82 -12.87
CA MET A 1 -14.85 12.02 -12.11
C MET A 1 -14.03 11.20 -11.12
N SER A 2 -13.93 11.66 -9.88
CA SER A 2 -13.13 11.00 -8.82
C SER A 2 -13.93 9.78 -8.35
N LEU A 3 -13.40 8.57 -8.59
CA LEU A 3 -13.98 7.34 -8.05
C LEU A 3 -13.37 7.11 -6.67
N GLU A 4 -13.81 7.90 -5.69
CA GLU A 4 -13.50 7.60 -4.30
C GLU A 4 -14.48 6.53 -3.82
N PRO A 5 -13.99 5.36 -3.37
CA PRO A 5 -14.87 4.34 -2.81
C PRO A 5 -15.57 4.92 -1.57
N THR A 6 -16.89 4.80 -1.52
CA THR A 6 -17.67 5.21 -0.34
C THR A 6 -17.37 4.23 0.79
N ARG A 7 -16.70 4.70 1.85
CA ARG A 7 -16.50 3.93 3.09
C ARG A 7 -17.84 3.63 3.73
N THR A 8 -18.13 2.34 3.95
CA THR A 8 -19.32 1.85 4.65
C THR A 8 -19.00 1.55 6.11
N ASP A 9 -20.03 1.42 6.95
CA ASP A 9 -19.90 1.10 8.38
C ASP A 9 -19.18 -0.26 8.62
N GLU A 10 -19.32 -1.21 7.69
CA GLU A 10 -18.58 -2.48 7.69
C GLU A 10 -17.05 -2.28 7.51
N ASP A 11 -16.62 -1.26 6.74
CA ASP A 11 -15.20 -0.94 6.54
C ASP A 11 -14.54 -0.42 7.83
N ALA A 12 -15.33 0.19 8.73
CA ALA A 12 -14.84 0.72 9.99
C ALA A 12 -14.34 -0.37 10.95
N GLY A 13 -14.96 -1.56 10.94
CA GLY A 13 -14.50 -2.72 11.71
C GLY A 13 -13.25 -3.38 11.10
N GLU A 14 -13.14 -3.41 9.77
CA GLU A 14 -11.98 -3.95 9.06
C GLU A 14 -10.75 -3.01 9.11
N ALA A 15 -10.96 -1.71 9.26
CA ALA A 15 -9.89 -0.71 9.32
C ALA A 15 -8.92 -0.95 10.49
N SER A 16 -9.36 -1.57 11.59
CA SER A 16 -8.48 -1.97 12.70
C SER A 16 -7.60 -3.18 12.38
N LEU A 17 -8.00 -4.02 11.41
CA LEU A 17 -7.29 -5.25 11.05
C LEU A 17 -6.37 -5.05 9.84
N ARG A 18 -6.72 -4.13 8.92
CA ARG A 18 -5.91 -3.83 7.74
C ARG A 18 -4.94 -2.68 8.04
N PRO A 19 -3.62 -2.91 7.91
CA PRO A 19 -2.62 -1.87 8.16
C PRO A 19 -2.86 -0.68 7.23
N GLN A 20 -2.95 0.53 7.81
CA GLN A 20 -3.19 1.76 7.06
C GLN A 20 -1.90 2.30 6.43
N THR A 21 -0.77 2.02 7.06
CA THR A 21 0.54 2.41 6.57
C THR A 21 1.38 1.21 6.19
N LEU A 22 2.31 1.44 5.27
CA LEU A 22 3.31 0.44 4.90
C LEU A 22 4.12 -0.02 6.13
N ALA A 23 4.29 0.82 7.16
CA ALA A 23 5.04 0.48 8.37
C ALA A 23 4.29 -0.53 9.26
N GLU A 24 2.97 -0.48 9.29
CA GLU A 24 2.10 -1.40 10.04
C GLU A 24 1.96 -2.75 9.35
N PHE A 25 2.31 -2.86 8.07
CA PHE A 25 2.25 -4.12 7.33
C PHE A 25 3.23 -5.16 7.92
N ILE A 26 2.70 -6.30 8.33
CA ILE A 26 3.44 -7.40 8.97
C ILE A 26 3.89 -8.40 7.90
N GLY A 27 5.16 -8.80 7.97
CA GLY A 27 5.76 -9.71 6.97
C GLY A 27 6.32 -8.98 5.75
N GLN A 28 6.75 -9.75 4.75
CA GLN A 28 7.27 -9.24 3.47
C GLN A 28 8.31 -8.11 3.58
N LYS A 29 9.24 -8.23 4.54
CA LYS A 29 10.19 -7.15 4.89
C LYS A 29 10.96 -6.62 3.66
N ALA A 30 11.47 -7.52 2.82
CA ALA A 30 12.23 -7.16 1.63
C ALA A 30 11.39 -6.36 0.62
N SER A 31 10.20 -6.87 0.26
CA SER A 31 9.28 -6.19 -0.67
C SER A 31 8.84 -4.84 -0.13
N ARG A 32 8.53 -4.77 1.17
CA ARG A 32 8.16 -3.53 1.87
C ARG A 32 9.27 -2.48 1.83
N GLU A 33 10.52 -2.90 2.03
CA GLU A 33 11.68 -2.01 2.02
C GLU A 33 11.96 -1.47 0.62
N ASN A 34 11.89 -2.32 -0.40
CA ASN A 34 11.98 -1.91 -1.81
C ASN A 34 10.87 -0.90 -2.16
N LEU A 35 9.61 -1.20 -1.82
CA LEU A 35 8.49 -0.30 -2.09
C LEU A 35 8.67 1.06 -1.39
N ARG A 36 9.19 1.07 -0.16
CA ARG A 36 9.50 2.31 0.55
C ARG A 36 10.51 3.16 -0.22
N ILE A 37 11.56 2.56 -0.77
CA ILE A 37 12.56 3.27 -1.58
C ILE A 37 11.92 3.88 -2.82
N PHE A 38 11.10 3.12 -3.55
CA PHE A 38 10.39 3.63 -4.74
C PHE A 38 9.46 4.80 -4.41
N ILE A 39 8.66 4.69 -3.35
CA ILE A 39 7.77 5.76 -2.90
C ILE A 39 8.57 7.02 -2.55
N GLN A 40 9.68 6.88 -1.80
CA GLN A 40 10.51 8.03 -1.43
C GLN A 40 11.15 8.68 -2.65
N ALA A 41 11.61 7.89 -3.62
CA ALA A 41 12.21 8.40 -4.84
C ALA A 41 11.19 9.17 -5.70
N ALA A 42 9.98 8.64 -5.88
CA ALA A 42 8.90 9.31 -6.61
C ALA A 42 8.48 10.62 -5.92
N ARG A 43 8.33 10.59 -4.58
CA ARG A 43 8.06 11.79 -3.77
C ARG A 43 9.17 12.84 -3.91
N GLY A 44 10.43 12.42 -3.90
CA GLY A 44 11.57 13.33 -4.07
C GLY A 44 11.61 14.01 -5.44
N ARG A 45 11.09 13.36 -6.47
CA ARG A 45 10.94 13.91 -7.83
C ARG A 45 9.62 14.66 -8.05
N ALA A 46 8.72 14.65 -7.07
CA ALA A 46 7.37 15.22 -7.14
C ALA A 46 6.56 14.70 -8.34
N GLU A 47 6.74 13.42 -8.69
CA GLU A 47 6.06 12.75 -9.78
C GLU A 47 5.32 11.49 -9.29
N ALA A 48 4.47 10.93 -10.15
CA ALA A 48 3.83 9.65 -9.88
C ALA A 48 4.89 8.53 -9.82
N MET A 49 4.70 7.58 -8.92
CA MET A 49 5.54 6.38 -8.88
C MET A 49 5.32 5.54 -10.13
N ASP A 50 6.39 4.95 -10.65
CA ASP A 50 6.33 4.00 -11.77
C ASP A 50 5.45 2.78 -11.44
N HIS A 51 5.01 2.09 -12.49
CA HIS A 51 4.21 0.89 -12.37
C HIS A 51 5.01 -0.23 -11.67
N VAL A 52 4.38 -0.88 -10.68
CA VAL A 52 4.97 -1.98 -9.91
C VAL A 52 4.15 -3.25 -10.13
N LEU A 53 4.83 -4.36 -10.44
CA LEU A 53 4.23 -5.69 -10.47
C LEU A 53 4.54 -6.42 -9.16
N LEU A 54 3.51 -6.80 -8.41
CA LEU A 54 3.62 -7.66 -7.24
C LEU A 54 3.25 -9.09 -7.64
N HIS A 55 4.11 -10.06 -7.33
CA HIS A 55 3.85 -11.48 -7.60
C HIS A 55 4.20 -12.34 -6.40
N GLY A 56 3.48 -13.44 -6.21
CA GLY A 56 3.70 -14.38 -5.12
C GLY A 56 2.66 -15.51 -5.10
N PRO A 57 2.88 -16.57 -4.30
CA PRO A 57 1.88 -17.59 -4.04
C PRO A 57 0.60 -17.00 -3.40
N PRO A 58 -0.55 -17.68 -3.53
CA PRO A 58 -1.81 -17.21 -2.96
C PRO A 58 -1.72 -17.12 -1.43
N GLY A 59 -2.28 -16.05 -0.86
CA GLY A 59 -2.31 -15.81 0.59
C GLY A 59 -1.17 -14.93 1.15
N LEU A 60 -0.46 -14.22 0.28
CA LEU A 60 0.55 -13.22 0.62
C LEU A 60 0.01 -11.79 0.60
#